data_AF-A0A7K7VZH7-F1
#
_entry.id   AF-A0A7K7VZH7-F1
#
_cell.length_a   1.000
_cell.length_b   1.000
_cell.length_c   1.000
_cell.angle_alpha   90.00
_cell.angle_beta   90.00
_cell.angle_gamma   90.00
#
_symmetry.space_group_name_H-M   'P 1'
#
loop_
_entity.id
_entity.type
_entity.pdbx_description
1 polymer ?
#
loop_
_entity_poly.entity_id
_entity_poly.type
_entity_poly.pdbx_seq_one_letter_code
_entity_poly.pdbx_strand_id
1 'polypeptide(L)' 'ISYLGTKISPQAVYPQPVKFNQQVKTLHDVQRLVGAIQWLRALIGIPNDLMQPLFEMLKGKHPWEK' A
#
# COMPACT_ATOMS: atom_id res chain seq x y z
N ILE A 1 16.96 -9.77 -13.33
CA ILE A 1 17.21 -10.09 -11.89
C ILE A 1 15.89 -9.90 -11.13
N SER A 2 15.63 -10.68 -10.08
CA SER A 2 14.47 -10.46 -9.20
C SER A 2 14.97 -10.00 -7.83
N TYR A 3 14.54 -8.83 -7.38
CA TYR A 3 14.92 -8.26 -6.08
C TYR A 3 13.68 -7.68 -5.41
N LEU A 4 13.45 -8.00 -4.13
CA LEU A 4 12.28 -7.55 -3.35
C LEU A 4 10.94 -7.69 -4.09
N GLY A 5 10.72 -8.81 -4.79
CA GLY A 5 9.48 -9.01 -5.56
C GLY A 5 9.33 -8.06 -6.74
N THR A 6 10.42 -7.53 -7.30
CA THR A 6 10.42 -6.67 -8.50
C THR A 6 11.24 -7.33 -9.59
N LYS A 7 10.73 -7.36 -10.83
CA LYS A 7 11.52 -7.81 -11.98
C LYS A 7 12.32 -6.64 -12.54
N ILE A 8 13.63 -6.70 -12.37
CA ILE A 8 14.56 -5.69 -12.87
C ILE A 8 15.16 -6.20 -14.18
N SER A 9 14.93 -5.44 -15.24
CA SER A 9 15.54 -5.63 -16.57
C SER A 9 16.51 -4.47 -16.86
N PRO A 10 17.48 -4.63 -17.79
CA PRO A 10 18.44 -3.57 -18.11
C PRO A 10 17.80 -2.26 -18.60
N GLN A 11 16.57 -2.34 -19.12
CA GLN A 11 15.87 -1.22 -19.74
C GLN A 11 14.76 -0.64 -18.82
N ALA A 12 14.25 -1.41 -17.87
CA ALA A 12 13.16 -0.99 -17.00
C ALA A 12 13.00 -1.85 -15.74
N VAL A 13 12.46 -1.24 -14.69
CA VAL A 13 12.03 -1.87 -13.45
C VAL A 13 10.52 -2.11 -13.53
N TYR A 14 10.10 -3.37 -13.50
CA TYR A 14 8.68 -3.72 -13.52
C TYR A 14 8.22 -4.15 -12.12
N PRO A 15 7.26 -3.44 -11.51
CA PRO A 15 6.60 -3.93 -10.31
C PRO A 15 6.01 -5.30 -10.60
N GLN A 16 6.17 -6.28 -9.69
CA GLN A 16 5.34 -7.48 -9.80
C GLN A 16 3.90 -7.14 -9.46
N PRO A 17 2.91 -7.91 -9.99
CA PRO A 17 1.51 -7.70 -9.65
C PRO A 17 1.32 -7.78 -8.15
N VAL A 18 1.05 -6.63 -7.53
CA VAL A 18 0.70 -6.57 -6.11
C VAL A 18 -0.72 -7.10 -6.01
N LYS A 19 -0.90 -8.27 -5.39
CA LYS A 19 -2.22 -8.82 -5.15
C LYS A 19 -2.88 -8.04 -4.01
N PHE A 20 -3.79 -7.15 -4.36
CA PHE A 20 -4.64 -6.48 -3.38
C PHE A 20 -5.77 -7.39 -2.96
N ASN A 21 -5.95 -7.58 -1.66
CA ASN A 21 -7.20 -8.10 -1.15
C ASN A 21 -8.19 -6.94 -1.09
N GLN A 22 -9.21 -6.97 -1.96
CA GLN A 22 -10.23 -5.92 -2.02
C GLN A 22 -11.21 -5.98 -0.84
N GLN A 23 -11.19 -7.06 -0.05
CA GLN A 23 -11.97 -7.17 1.17
C GLN A 23 -11.19 -6.58 2.36
N VAL A 24 -11.30 -5.27 2.53
CA VAL A 24 -10.74 -4.56 3.69
C VAL A 24 -11.80 -4.53 4.79
N LYS A 25 -11.68 -5.42 5.78
CA LYS A 25 -12.67 -5.52 6.88
C LYS A 25 -12.08 -5.14 8.23
N THR A 26 -10.78 -5.31 8.40
CA THR A 26 -10.09 -5.07 9.67
C THR A 26 -9.04 -3.97 9.53
N LEU A 27 -8.66 -3.37 10.65
CA LEU A 27 -7.54 -2.41 10.69
C LEU A 27 -6.25 -3.03 10.10
N HIS A 28 -6.02 -4.32 10.34
CA HIS A 28 -4.89 -5.06 9.79
C HIS A 28 -4.93 -5.15 8.25
N ASP A 29 -6.12 -5.30 7.66
CA ASP A 29 -6.28 -5.28 6.21
C ASP A 29 -5.96 -3.90 5.63
N VAL A 30 -6.40 -2.83 6.30
CA VAL A 30 -6.06 -1.44 5.94
C VAL A 30 -4.55 -1.24 6.00
N GLN A 31 -3.89 -1.72 7.07
CA GLN A 31 -2.44 -1.63 7.23
C GLN A 31 -1.68 -2.34 6.09
N ARG A 32 -2.12 -3.55 5.72
CA ARG A 32 -1.53 -4.28 4.57
C ARG A 32 -1.73 -3.53 3.26
N LEU A 33 -2.93 -2.97 3.04
CA LEU A 33 -3.24 -2.19 1.85
C LEU A 33 -2.37 -0.93 1.75
N VAL A 34 -2.26 -0.16 2.84
CA VAL A 34 -1.41 1.04 2.89
C VAL A 34 0.05 0.69 2.65
N GLY A 35 0.56 -0.39 3.26
CA GLY A 35 1.95 -0.83 3.03
C GLY A 35 2.21 -1.20 1.56
N ALA A 36 1.28 -1.91 0.92
CA ALA A 36 1.36 -2.28 -0.49
C ALA A 36 1.34 -1.04 -1.42
N ILE A 37 0.49 -0.05 -1.13
CA ILE A 37 0.41 1.18 -1.92
C ILE A 37 1.64 2.06 -1.70
N GLN A 38 2.15 2.15 -0.47
CA GLN A 38 3.37 2.90 -0.17
C GLN A 38 4.59 2.30 -0.88
N TRP A 39 4.66 0.97 -1.02
CA TRP A 39 5.67 0.31 -1.84
C TRP A 39 5.56 0.68 -3.32
N LEU A 40 4.33 0.70 -3.88
CA LEU A 40 4.11 1.15 -5.26
C LEU A 40 4.42 2.62 -5.47
N ARG A 41 4.19 3.47 -4.46
CA ARG A 41 4.48 4.91 -4.56
C ARG A 41 5.95 5.18 -4.90
N ALA A 42 6.87 4.33 -4.45
CA ALA A 42 8.29 4.41 -4.81
C ALA A 42 8.56 4.19 -6.31
N LEU A 43 7.60 3.61 -7.04
CA LEU A 43 7.72 3.26 -8.46
C LEU A 43 6.90 4.17 -9.39
N ILE A 44 5.71 4.64 -8.94
CA ILE A 44 4.74 5.33 -9.82
C ILE A 44 4.25 6.70 -9.32
N GLY A 45 4.76 7.21 -8.19
CA GLY A 45 4.52 8.61 -7.79
C GLY A 45 3.07 8.94 -7.41
N ILE A 46 2.46 8.12 -6.55
CA ILE A 46 1.07 8.32 -6.07
C ILE A 46 0.98 9.63 -5.24
N PRO A 47 0.05 10.55 -5.55
CA PRO A 47 -0.14 11.80 -4.82
C PRO A 47 -0.72 11.59 -3.42
N ASN A 48 -0.38 12.48 -2.48
CA ASN A 48 -0.80 12.40 -1.08
C ASN A 48 -2.33 12.47 -0.91
N ASP A 49 -3.01 13.25 -1.74
CA ASP A 49 -4.46 13.49 -1.61
C ASP A 49 -5.26 12.19 -1.80
N LEU A 50 -4.77 11.29 -2.65
CA LEU A 50 -5.38 9.96 -2.85
C LEU A 50 -5.10 8.99 -1.69
N MET A 51 -4.07 9.24 -0.88
CA MET A 51 -3.73 8.44 0.29
C MET A 51 -4.45 8.88 1.56
N GLN A 52 -4.93 10.12 1.60
CA GLN A 52 -5.55 10.72 2.77
C GLN A 52 -6.69 9.86 3.37
N PRO A 53 -7.64 9.30 2.57
CA PRO A 53 -8.70 8.44 3.11
C PRO A 53 -8.17 7.18 3.78
N LEU A 54 -7.08 6.60 3.26
CA LEU A 54 -6.47 5.40 3.84
C LEU A 54 -5.78 5.69 5.17
N PHE A 55 -5.17 6.87 5.32
CA PHE A 55 -4.57 7.28 6.59
C PHE A 55 -5.63 7.56 7.65
N GLU A 56 -6.79 8.10 7.27
CA GLU A 56 -7.93 8.23 8.20
C GLU A 56 -8.42 6.86 8.68
N MET A 57 -8.49 5.85 7.81
CA MET A 57 -8.85 4.48 8.20
C MET A 57 -7.82 3.81 9.14
N LEU A 58 -6.57 4.28 9.15
CA LEU A 58 -5.53 3.80 10.06
C LEU A 58 -5.61 4.41 11.45
N LYS A 59 -6.35 5.51 11.62
CA LYS A 59 -6.74 6.02 12.93
C LYS A 59 -7.75 5.04 13.50
N GLY A 60 -7.24 3.95 14.06
CA GLY A 60 -8.06 2.98 14.80
C GLY A 60 -8.86 3.71 15.89
N LYS A 61 -9.85 3.03 16.47
CA LYS A 61 -10.61 3.62 17.58
C LYS A 61 -9.67 4.00 18.71
N HIS A 62 -9.77 5.24 19.18
CA HIS A 62 -9.01 5.64 20.34
C HIS A 62 -9.50 4.85 21.56
N PRO A 63 -8.60 4.42 22.47
CA PRO A 63 -8.98 3.67 23.68
C PRO A 63 -10.06 4.34 24.56
N TRP A 64 -10.28 5.64 24.36
CA TRP A 64 -11.23 6.47 25.11
C TRP A 64 -12.49 6.84 24.32
N GLU A 65 -12.60 6.45 23.05
CA GLU A 65 -13.83 6.60 22.27
C GLU A 65 -14.69 5.34 22.48
N LYS A 66 -15.69 5.46 23.36
CA LYS A 66 -16.72 4.42 23.58
C LYS A 66 -17.70 4.34 22.42
#